data_AF-A0A2G9EIQ4-F1
#
_entry.id   AF-A0A2G9EIQ4-F1
#
_cell.length_a   1.000
_cell.length_b   1.000
_cell.length_c   1.000
_cell.angle_alpha   90.00
_cell.angle_beta   90.00
_cell.angle_gamma   90.00
#
_symmetry.space_group_name_H-M   'P 1'
#
loop_
_entity.id
_entity.type
_entity.pdbx_description
1 polymer ?
#
loop_
_entity_poly.entity_id
_entity_poly.type
_entity_poly.pdbx_seq_one_letter_code
_entity_poly.pdbx_strand_id
1 'polypeptide(L)'
;MMSNINIIVDEETRKEATEIFTKLGFDMNTVVNLLLRSIILEKGIPFDLNKLSRLDSLEAKNDFSYFNAETIEAIEETERNLKNSNRKRYSSIQELREALEND
;
A
#
# COMPACT_ATOMS: atom_id res chain seq x y z
N MET A 1 -3.74 -19.34 -20.67
CA MET A 1 -2.36 -19.76 -20.32
C MET A 1 -2.22 -19.74 -18.81
N MET A 2 -1.53 -20.71 -18.23
CA MET A 2 -1.10 -20.64 -16.83
C MET A 2 0.28 -19.95 -16.80
N SER A 3 0.49 -19.08 -15.80
CA SER A 3 1.76 -18.38 -15.59
C SER A 3 2.31 -18.77 -14.22
N ASN A 4 3.61 -19.00 -14.14
CA ASN A 4 4.29 -19.31 -12.89
C ASN A 4 4.70 -18.02 -12.17
N ILE A 5 4.51 -17.99 -10.85
CA ILE A 5 4.98 -16.91 -9.97
C ILE A 5 5.94 -17.54 -8.95
N ASN A 6 7.14 -16.97 -8.80
CA ASN A 6 8.07 -17.37 -7.75
C ASN A 6 8.01 -16.34 -6.61
N ILE A 7 7.73 -16.81 -5.39
CA ILE A 7 7.61 -15.96 -4.20
C ILE A 7 8.70 -16.36 -3.20
N ILE A 8 9.56 -15.41 -2.84
CA ILE A 8 10.55 -15.58 -1.79
C ILE A 8 9.92 -15.12 -0.47
N VAL A 9 9.96 -15.99 0.52
CA VAL A 9 9.38 -15.77 1.84
C VAL A 9 10.23 -16.49 2.86
N ASP A 10 10.32 -15.91 4.06
CA ASP A 10 10.95 -16.53 5.21
C ASP A 10 10.31 -17.88 5.57
N GLU A 11 11.10 -18.80 6.12
CA GLU A 11 10.66 -20.17 6.41
C GLU A 11 9.57 -20.20 7.49
N GLU A 12 9.72 -19.41 8.56
CA GLU A 12 8.74 -19.35 9.65
C GLU A 12 7.43 -18.75 9.14
N THR A 13 7.52 -17.66 8.38
CA THR A 13 6.35 -17.01 7.77
C THR A 13 5.58 -17.98 6.87
N ARG A 14 6.29 -18.78 6.06
CA ARG A 14 5.66 -19.79 5.19
C ARG A 14 4.94 -20.87 6.01
N LYS A 15 5.59 -21.35 7.07
CA LYS A 15 5.06 -22.40 7.94
C LYS A 15 3.78 -21.93 8.63
N GLU A 16 3.81 -20.78 9.28
CA GLU A 16 2.66 -20.20 9.96
C GLU A 16 1.48 -19.97 9.02
N ALA A 17 1.73 -19.34 7.86
CA ALA A 17 0.69 -19.11 6.86
C ALA A 17 0.08 -20.43 6.36
N THR A 18 0.90 -21.45 6.10
CA THR A 18 0.43 -22.76 5.64
C THR A 18 -0.42 -23.47 6.69
N GLU A 19 -0.05 -23.41 7.97
CA GLU A 19 -0.85 -23.97 9.06
C GLU A 19 -2.21 -23.28 9.17
N ILE A 20 -2.26 -21.95 9.06
CA ILE A 20 -3.51 -21.19 9.08
C ILE A 20 -4.40 -21.57 7.89
N PHE A 21 -3.85 -21.57 6.68
CA PHE A 21 -4.62 -21.89 5.48
C PHE A 21 -5.14 -23.33 5.50
N THR A 22 -4.33 -24.28 5.96
CA THR A 22 -4.73 -25.69 6.08
C THR A 22 -5.88 -25.86 7.07
N LYS A 23 -5.84 -25.16 8.22
CA LYS A 23 -6.95 -25.15 9.19
C LYS A 23 -8.25 -24.58 8.60
N LEU A 24 -8.14 -23.67 7.63
CA LEU A 24 -9.26 -23.11 6.88
C LEU A 24 -9.68 -23.95 5.66
N GLY A 25 -8.96 -25.04 5.35
CA GLY A 25 -9.24 -25.91 4.20
C GLY A 25 -8.69 -25.40 2.87
N PHE A 26 -7.69 -24.52 2.89
CA PHE A 26 -7.04 -23.98 1.69
C PHE A 26 -5.56 -24.36 1.60
N ASP A 27 -5.08 -24.55 0.37
CA ASP A 27 -3.64 -24.57 0.09
C ASP A 27 -3.11 -23.16 -0.20
N MET A 28 -1.78 -23.00 -0.15
CA MET A 28 -1.10 -21.73 -0.39
C MET A 28 -1.46 -21.13 -1.76
N ASN A 29 -1.52 -21.96 -2.80
CA ASN A 29 -1.74 -21.50 -4.18
C ASN A 29 -3.17 -20.93 -4.36
N THR A 30 -4.16 -21.57 -3.75
CA THR A 30 -5.55 -21.11 -3.75
C THR A 30 -5.67 -19.75 -3.11
N VAL A 31 -5.05 -19.54 -1.95
CA VAL A 31 -5.08 -18.26 -1.24
C VAL A 31 -4.36 -17.16 -2.03
N VAL A 32 -3.18 -17.44 -2.58
CA VAL A 32 -2.44 -16.47 -3.42
C VAL A 32 -3.27 -16.05 -4.63
N ASN A 33 -3.90 -17.00 -5.34
CA ASN A 33 -4.76 -16.66 -6.47
C ASN A 33 -6.00 -15.86 -6.06
N LEU A 34 -6.59 -16.14 -4.89
CA LEU A 34 -7.71 -15.37 -4.36
C LEU A 34 -7.27 -13.93 -4.07
N LEU A 35 -6.12 -13.75 -3.42
CA LEU A 35 -5.56 -12.43 -3.11
C LEU A 35 -5.32 -11.61 -4.39
N LEU A 36 -4.73 -12.19 -5.43
CA LEU A 36 -4.51 -11.52 -6.71
C LEU A 36 -5.83 -11.08 -7.35
N ARG A 37 -6.89 -11.88 -7.25
CA ARG A 37 -8.22 -11.50 -7.74
C ARG A 37 -8.82 -10.34 -6.95
N SER A 38 -8.68 -10.35 -5.62
CA SER A 38 -9.13 -9.23 -4.78
C SER A 38 -8.41 -7.93 -5.15
N ILE A 39 -7.09 -7.98 -5.37
CA ILE A 39 -6.31 -6.80 -5.81
C ILE A 39 -6.85 -6.24 -7.13
N ILE A 40 -7.15 -7.11 -8.10
CA ILE A 40 -7.68 -6.70 -9.42
C ILE A 40 -9.06 -6.08 -9.30
N LEU A 41 -9.91 -6.63 -8.43
CA LEU A 41 -11.28 -6.16 -8.20
C LEU A 41 -11.29 -4.79 -7.51
N GLU A 42 -10.48 -4.64 -6.46
CA GLU A 42 -10.45 -3.42 -5.64
C GLU A 42 -9.57 -2.31 -6.24
N LYS A 43 -8.77 -2.61 -7.27
CA LYS A 43 -7.77 -1.68 -7.83
C LYS A 43 -6.78 -1.18 -6.77
N GLY A 44 -6.46 -2.04 -5.82
CA GLY A 44 -5.64 -1.70 -4.66
C GLY A 44 -5.27 -2.93 -3.84
N ILE A 45 -4.57 -2.73 -2.73
CA ILE A 45 -4.20 -3.81 -1.81
C ILE A 45 -5.37 -4.05 -0.83
N PRO A 46 -5.91 -5.28 -0.73
CA PRO A 46 -7.17 -5.55 -0.01
C PRO A 46 -6.97 -5.76 1.49
N PHE A 47 -6.07 -4.97 2.10
CA PHE A 47 -5.82 -4.96 3.53
C PHE A 47 -5.18 -3.64 3.94
N ASP A 48 -5.32 -3.30 5.22
CA ASP A 48 -4.79 -2.08 5.80
C ASP A 48 -3.26 -2.16 5.94
N LEU A 49 -2.54 -1.43 5.09
CA LEU A 49 -1.09 -1.38 5.10
C LEU A 49 -0.51 -0.83 6.41
N ASN A 50 -1.24 0.02 7.13
CA ASN A 50 -0.78 0.57 8.41
C ASN A 50 -0.63 -0.51 9.49
N LYS A 51 -1.38 -1.62 9.37
CA LYS A 51 -1.30 -2.74 10.31
C LYS A 51 -0.11 -3.68 10.02
N LEU A 52 0.55 -3.50 8.88
CA LEU A 52 1.71 -4.29 8.46
C LEU A 52 3.03 -3.60 8.76
N SER A 53 3.01 -2.36 9.25
CA SER A 53 4.23 -1.71 9.74
C SER A 53 4.78 -2.51 10.92
N ARG A 54 6.07 -2.86 10.85
CA ARG A 54 6.80 -3.65 11.85
C ARG A 54 7.08 -2.86 13.14
N LEU A 55 6.56 -1.65 13.27
CA LEU A 55 6.88 -0.78 14.39
C LEU A 55 5.72 -0.79 15.40
N ASP A 56 5.89 -1.57 16.46
CA ASP A 56 4.94 -1.71 17.60
C ASP A 56 4.65 -0.40 18.36
N SER A 57 5.25 0.72 17.95
CA SER A 57 5.08 2.02 18.59
C SER A 57 3.91 2.80 18.01
N LEU A 58 3.07 3.36 18.88
CA LEU A 58 1.95 4.28 18.58
C LEU A 58 2.30 5.48 17.68
N GLU A 59 3.59 5.79 17.49
CA GLU A 59 4.10 6.86 16.61
C GLU A 59 4.19 6.43 15.13
N ALA A 60 4.06 5.15 14.83
CA ALA A 60 4.26 4.56 13.50
C ALA A 60 3.04 4.63 12.56
N LYS A 61 2.05 5.49 12.84
CA LYS A 61 0.85 5.61 11.99
C LYS A 61 1.12 6.09 10.55
N ASN A 62 2.38 6.36 10.21
CA ASN A 62 2.83 6.92 8.95
C ASN A 62 4.16 6.28 8.47
N ASP A 63 4.38 5.00 8.75
CA ASP A 63 5.52 4.29 8.16
C ASP A 63 5.26 4.06 6.67
N PHE A 64 5.71 4.97 5.82
CA PHE A 64 5.54 4.89 4.37
C PHE A 64 6.66 4.11 3.67
N SER A 65 7.52 3.40 4.43
CA SER A 65 8.71 2.73 3.87
C SER A 65 8.38 1.60 2.90
N TYR A 66 7.13 1.11 2.88
CA TYR A 66 6.66 0.10 1.95
C TYR A 66 6.30 0.66 0.56
N PHE A 67 6.24 1.98 0.40
CA PHE A 67 6.06 2.59 -0.91
C PHE A 67 7.40 2.74 -1.66
N ASN A 68 7.31 2.96 -2.97
CA ASN A 68 8.50 3.26 -3.77
C ASN A 68 9.05 4.66 -3.44
N ALA A 69 10.29 4.92 -3.85
CA ALA A 69 10.98 6.18 -3.55
C ALA A 69 10.22 7.42 -4.07
N GLU A 70 9.64 7.34 -5.27
CA GLU A 70 8.86 8.43 -5.87
C GLU A 70 7.64 8.82 -5.01
N THR A 71 6.90 7.82 -4.52
CA THR A 71 5.73 8.07 -3.66
C THR A 71 6.16 8.64 -2.32
N ILE A 72 7.26 8.14 -1.75
CA ILE A 72 7.81 8.67 -0.49
C ILE A 72 8.23 10.13 -0.67
N GLU A 73 8.93 10.47 -1.75
CA GLU A 73 9.35 11.84 -2.05
C GLU A 73 8.16 12.79 -2.22
N ALA A 74 7.11 12.35 -2.92
CA ALA A 74 5.88 13.13 -3.09
C ALA A 74 5.15 13.39 -1.76
N ILE A 75 5.11 12.40 -0.86
CA ILE A 75 4.56 12.55 0.50
C ILE A 75 5.39 13.58 1.28
N GLU A 76 6.72 13.45 1.28
CA GLU A 76 7.59 14.40 1.96
C GLU A 76 7.49 15.82 1.39
N GLU A 77 7.36 15.95 0.06
CA GLU A 77 7.16 17.24 -0.59
C GLU A 77 5.85 17.88 -0.12
N THR A 78 4.78 17.08 -0.03
CA THR A 78 3.48 17.53 0.47
C THR A 78 3.61 18.08 1.90
N GLU A 79 4.31 17.37 2.78
CA GLU A 79 4.56 17.83 4.16
C GLU A 79 5.39 19.13 4.23
N ARG A 80 6.41 19.25 3.37
CA ARG A 80 7.17 20.51 3.22
C ARG A 80 6.28 21.66 2.74
N ASN A 81 5.36 21.37 1.82
CA ASN A 81 4.45 22.35 1.24
C ASN A 81 3.40 22.83 2.23
N LEU A 82 2.87 21.94 3.08
CA LEU A 82 1.94 22.30 4.15
C LEU A 82 2.54 23.29 5.14
N LYS A 83 3.83 23.12 5.48
CA LYS A 83 4.57 24.02 6.38
C LYS A 83 4.98 25.34 5.71
N ASN A 84 5.03 25.40 4.38
CA ASN A 84 5.39 26.60 3.65
C ASN A 84 4.16 27.49 3.37
N SER A 85 4.10 28.66 4.03
CA SER A 85 3.00 29.62 3.83
C SER A 85 3.04 30.33 2.48
N ASN A 86 4.15 30.25 1.73
CA ASN A 86 4.33 30.94 0.44
C ASN A 86 3.99 30.06 -0.79
N ARG A 87 3.67 28.78 -0.60
CA ARG A 87 3.20 27.93 -1.70
C ARG A 87 1.76 28.32 -2.08
N LYS A 88 1.44 28.25 -3.37
CA LYS A 88 0.10 28.52 -3.90
C LYS A 88 -0.91 27.58 -3.22
N ARG A 89 -1.97 28.15 -2.68
CA ARG A 89 -3.07 27.43 -2.03
C ARG A 89 -4.35 27.77 -2.75
N TYR A 90 -5.26 26.82 -2.80
CA TYR A 90 -6.54 26.97 -3.48
C TYR A 90 -7.65 26.96 -2.45
N SER A 91 -8.58 27.90 -2.59
CA SER A 91 -9.71 28.07 -1.67
C SER A 91 -10.93 27.24 -2.06
N SER A 92 -10.95 26.71 -3.28
CA SER A 92 -12.02 25.87 -3.80
C SER A 92 -11.49 24.78 -4.74
N ILE A 93 -12.27 23.71 -4.89
CA ILE A 93 -11.97 22.63 -5.84
C ILE A 93 -11.93 23.13 -7.30
N GLN A 94 -12.72 24.16 -7.62
CA GLN A 94 -12.78 24.75 -8.95
C GLN A 94 -11.45 25.44 -9.30
N GLU A 95 -10.94 26.27 -8.39
CA GLU A 95 -9.65 26.97 -8.53
C GLU A 95 -8.48 25.97 -8.65
N LEU A 96 -8.51 24.87 -7.88
CA LEU A 96 -7.53 23.80 -7.96
C LEU A 96 -7.55 23.09 -9.31
N ARG A 97 -8.75 22.73 -9.80
CA ARG A 97 -8.89 22.05 -11.09
C ARG A 97 -8.43 22.92 -12.25
N GLU A 98 -8.81 24.20 -12.25
CA GLU A 98 -8.37 25.14 -13.27
C GLU A 98 -6.84 25.26 -13.31
N ALA A 99 -6.15 25.21 -12.17
CA ALA A 99 -4.70 25.21 -12.18
C ALA A 99 -4.10 23.91 -12.74
N LEU A 100 -4.66 22.75 -12.40
CA LEU A 100 -4.16 21.44 -12.87
C LEU A 100 -4.41 21.19 -14.36
N GLU A 101 -5.49 21.75 -14.91
CA GLU A 101 -5.84 21.61 -16.33
C GLU A 101 -5.08 22.62 -17.22
N ASN A 102 -4.47 23.67 -16.64
CA ASN A 102 -3.72 24.72 -17.34
C ASN A 102 -2.19 24.67 -17.09
N ASP A 103 -1.69 23.70 -16.33
CA ASP A 103 -0.26 23.36 -16.20
C ASP A 103 0.20 22.44 -17.34
#